data_AF-A0A849HVD2-F1
#
_entry.id   AF-A0A849HVD2-F1
#
_cell.length_a   1.000
_cell.length_b   1.000
_cell.length_c   1.000
_cell.angle_alpha   90.00
_cell.angle_beta   90.00
_cell.angle_gamma   90.00
#
_symmetry.space_group_name_H-M   'P 1'
#
loop_
_entity.id
_entity.type
_entity.pdbx_description
1 polymer ?
#
loop_
_entity_poly.entity_id
_entity_poly.type
_entity_poly.pdbx_seq_one_letter_code
_entity_poly.pdbx_strand_id
1 'polypeptide(L)'
;MAKISYSRIGFLLTCFLLPGLIGTFASFSIPAPVVDEQHQQAALDAVLNAPTPAAQAAAIASLANDVDADTAAIVTTGTAPLPARIAAAKANMRQEVVAQARAEAYKIRLMVITMTILGAIFGVALLGPGKQ
;
A
#
# COMPACT_ATOMS: atom_id res chain seq x y z
N MET A 1 6.64 -38.22 -32.41
CA MET A 1 5.93 -37.79 -31.19
C MET A 1 6.92 -37.07 -30.29
N ALA A 2 6.77 -35.76 -30.11
CA ALA A 2 7.58 -35.02 -29.14
C ALA A 2 7.25 -35.56 -27.73
N LYS A 3 8.25 -36.12 -27.03
CA LYS A 3 8.07 -36.55 -25.63
C LYS A 3 7.76 -35.31 -24.80
N ILE A 4 6.52 -35.19 -24.35
CA ILE A 4 6.09 -34.12 -23.47
C ILE A 4 6.88 -34.25 -22.17
N SER A 5 7.78 -33.29 -21.91
CA SER A 5 8.54 -33.25 -20.68
C SER A 5 7.71 -32.53 -19.62
N TYR A 6 7.09 -33.30 -18.72
CA TYR A 6 6.33 -32.77 -17.58
C TYR A 6 7.15 -31.80 -16.72
N SER A 7 8.48 -31.98 -16.66
CA SER A 7 9.40 -31.06 -15.99
C SER A 7 9.44 -29.67 -16.63
N ARG A 8 9.37 -29.58 -17.97
CA ARG A 8 9.33 -28.30 -18.69
C ARG A 8 7.98 -27.62 -18.54
N ILE A 9 6.89 -28.39 -18.50
CA ILE A 9 5.55 -27.87 -18.24
C ILE A 9 5.48 -27.29 -16.82
N GLY A 10 5.97 -28.02 -15.81
CA GLY A 10 6.03 -27.54 -14.43
C GLY A 10 6.87 -26.27 -14.30
N PHE A 11 8.03 -26.21 -14.96
CA PHE A 11 8.88 -25.01 -15.00
C PHE A 11 8.14 -23.81 -15.59
N LEU A 12 7.54 -23.95 -16.78
CA LEU A 12 6.79 -22.88 -17.43
C LEU A 12 5.61 -22.41 -16.56
N LEU A 13 4.86 -23.34 -15.97
CA LEU A 13 3.72 -23.02 -15.12
C LEU A 13 4.16 -22.23 -13.89
N THR A 14 5.28 -22.60 -13.26
CA THR A 14 5.85 -21.87 -12.12
C THR A 14 6.37 -20.48 -12.53
N CYS A 15 7.00 -20.37 -13.71
CA CYS A 15 7.48 -19.11 -14.27
C CYS A 15 6.37 -18.11 -14.60
N PHE A 16 5.15 -18.55 -14.91
CA PHE A 16 4.02 -17.65 -15.17
C PHE A 16 3.15 -17.42 -13.93
N LEU A 17 2.97 -18.44 -13.08
CA LEU A 17 2.10 -18.36 -11.92
C LEU A 17 2.68 -17.48 -10.82
N LEU A 18 3.99 -17.57 -10.55
CA LEU A 18 4.64 -16.77 -9.50
C LEU A 18 4.62 -15.27 -9.83
N PRO A 19 5.09 -14.79 -11.01
CA PRO A 19 4.98 -13.36 -11.35
C PRO A 19 3.53 -12.89 -11.49
N GLY A 20 2.64 -13.75 -11.99
CA GLY A 20 1.21 -13.45 -12.10
C GLY A 20 0.56 -13.17 -10.75
N LEU A 21 0.81 -14.01 -9.74
CA LEU A 21 0.35 -13.81 -8.37
C LEU A 21 0.92 -12.55 -7.74
N ILE A 22 2.21 -12.29 -7.94
CA ILE A 22 2.85 -11.09 -7.37
C ILE A 22 2.29 -9.82 -8.02
N GLY A 23 2.06 -9.84 -9.33
CA GLY A 23 1.38 -8.76 -10.04
C GLY A 23 -0.02 -8.49 -9.50
N THR A 24 -0.79 -9.54 -9.17
CA THR A 24 -2.13 -9.38 -8.59
C THR A 24 -2.08 -8.77 -7.19
N PHE A 25 -1.18 -9.23 -6.31
CA PHE A 25 -1.03 -8.64 -4.97
C PHE A 25 -0.54 -7.18 -5.03
N ALA A 26 0.39 -6.87 -5.95
CA ALA A 26 0.87 -5.51 -6.16
C ALA A 26 -0.26 -4.54 -6.56
N SER A 27 -1.22 -5.01 -7.35
CA SER A 27 -2.38 -4.19 -7.76
C SER A 27 -3.30 -3.80 -6.60
N PHE A 28 -3.30 -4.52 -5.47
CA PHE A 28 -4.13 -4.19 -4.32
C PHE A 28 -3.38 -3.41 -3.23
N SER A 29 -2.08 -3.62 -3.06
CA SER A 29 -1.30 -2.89 -2.07
C SER A 29 -0.99 -1.45 -2.47
N ILE A 30 -0.74 -1.17 -3.76
CA ILE A 30 -0.43 0.19 -4.23
C ILE A 30 -1.59 1.20 -4.02
N PRO A 31 -2.87 0.84 -4.27
CA PRO A 31 -3.97 1.79 -4.07
C PRO A 31 -4.46 1.93 -2.62
N ALA A 32 -4.14 1.01 -1.70
CA ALA A 32 -4.67 1.07 -0.34
C ALA A 32 -4.29 2.37 0.41
N PRO A 33 -3.03 2.84 0.41
CA PRO A 33 -2.67 4.11 1.05
C PRO A 33 -3.38 5.33 0.45
N VAL A 34 -3.73 5.26 -0.84
CA VAL A 34 -4.41 6.36 -1.55
C VAL A 34 -5.88 6.44 -1.14
N VAL A 35 -6.56 5.30 -0.97
CA VAL A 35 -7.95 5.26 -0.52
C VAL A 35 -8.06 5.74 0.93
N ASP A 36 -7.12 5.34 1.79
CA ASP A 36 -7.07 5.82 3.16
C ASP A 36 -6.83 7.34 3.23
N GLU A 37 -5.91 7.88 2.42
CA GLU A 37 -5.70 9.33 2.34
C GLU A 37 -6.96 10.09 1.90
N GLN A 38 -7.74 9.54 0.98
CA GLN A 38 -9.00 10.14 0.53
C GLN A 38 -10.05 10.21 1.64
N HIS A 39 -10.20 9.14 2.44
CA HIS A 39 -11.10 9.13 3.59
C HIS A 39 -10.68 10.12 4.66
N GLN A 40 -9.39 10.17 4.97
CA GLN A 40 -8.81 11.10 5.92
C GLN A 40 -8.96 12.58 5.46
N GLN A 41 -8.78 12.86 4.17
CA GLN A 41 -9.00 14.19 3.60
C GLN A 41 -10.48 14.62 3.66
N ALA A 42 -11.41 13.70 3.39
CA ALA A 42 -12.85 13.97 3.49
C ALA A 42 -13.26 14.31 4.94
N ALA A 43 -12.70 13.62 5.93
CA ALA A 43 -12.93 13.91 7.35
C ALA A 43 -12.41 15.32 7.74
N LEU A 44 -11.21 15.69 7.27
CA LEU A 44 -10.65 17.02 7.50
C LEU A 44 -11.44 18.14 6.80
N ASP A 45 -11.98 17.88 5.62
CA ASP A 45 -12.82 18.83 4.89
C ASP A 45 -14.21 18.98 5.52
N ALA A 46 -14.76 17.92 6.14
CA ALA A 46 -15.99 18.01 6.91
C ALA A 46 -15.86 18.98 8.11
N VAL A 47 -14.67 19.04 8.73
CA VAL A 47 -14.37 19.96 9.84
C VAL A 47 -14.28 21.42 9.38
N LEU A 48 -13.70 21.67 8.19
CA LEU A 48 -13.61 23.00 7.60
C LEU A 48 -14.97 23.53 7.13
N ASN A 49 -15.79 22.66 6.55
CA ASN A 49 -17.07 23.02 5.95
C ASN A 49 -18.25 22.93 6.93
N ALA A 50 -17.99 22.69 8.21
CA ALA A 50 -19.04 22.57 9.22
C ALA A 50 -19.83 23.89 9.35
N PRO A 51 -21.17 23.88 9.20
CA PRO A 51 -21.98 25.09 9.10
C PRO A 51 -22.17 25.82 10.43
N THR A 52 -21.86 25.16 11.56
CA THR A 52 -21.99 25.76 12.89
C THR A 52 -20.78 25.42 13.77
N PRO A 53 -20.45 26.26 14.76
CA PRO A 53 -19.39 25.96 15.73
C PRO A 53 -19.64 24.65 16.51
N ALA A 54 -20.90 24.30 16.76
CA ALA A 54 -21.28 23.05 17.41
C ALA A 54 -21.04 21.82 16.51
N ALA A 55 -21.38 21.92 15.22
CA ALA A 55 -21.07 20.89 14.23
C ALA A 55 -19.56 20.72 14.02
N GLN A 56 -18.81 21.81 14.09
CA GLN A 56 -17.35 21.78 14.00
C GLN A 56 -16.73 21.07 15.20
N ALA A 57 -17.19 21.34 16.42
CA ALA A 57 -16.73 20.64 17.61
C ALA A 57 -17.07 19.13 17.56
N ALA A 58 -18.24 18.77 17.04
CA ALA A 58 -18.63 17.37 16.84
C ALA A 58 -17.74 16.66 15.79
N ALA A 59 -17.42 17.32 14.68
CA ALA A 59 -16.51 16.80 13.66
C ALA A 59 -15.07 16.67 14.19
N ILE A 60 -14.61 17.60 15.04
CA ILE A 60 -13.30 17.51 15.68
C ILE A 60 -13.25 16.32 16.66
N ALA A 61 -14.35 16.05 17.37
CA ALA A 61 -14.44 14.89 18.25
C ALA A 61 -14.50 13.56 17.48
N SER A 62 -15.05 13.53 16.27
CA SER A 62 -15.10 12.32 15.44
C SER A 62 -13.78 12.03 14.71
N LEU A 63 -12.94 13.04 14.47
CA LEU A 63 -11.63 12.87 13.82
C LEU A 63 -10.80 11.75 14.44
N ALA A 64 -10.80 11.57 15.77
CA ALA A 64 -10.02 10.53 16.42
C ALA A 64 -10.38 9.09 15.98
N ASN A 65 -11.56 8.88 15.38
CA ASN A 65 -11.99 7.59 14.82
C ASN A 65 -11.77 7.48 13.31
N ASP A 66 -11.70 8.63 12.61
CA ASP A 66 -11.73 8.71 11.15
C ASP A 66 -10.35 8.99 10.52
N VAL A 67 -9.40 9.48 11.31
CA VAL A 67 -8.01 9.76 10.90
C VAL A 67 -7.01 9.14 11.86
N ASP A 68 -5.78 8.98 11.38
CA ASP A 68 -4.66 8.52 12.20
C ASP A 68 -4.45 9.40 13.45
N ALA A 69 -3.97 8.78 14.52
CA ALA A 69 -3.83 9.42 15.84
C ALA A 69 -2.95 10.68 15.79
N ASP A 70 -1.89 10.67 14.97
CA ASP A 70 -0.98 11.80 14.80
C ASP A 70 -1.65 12.96 14.03
N THR A 71 -2.42 12.65 12.99
CA THR A 71 -3.22 13.63 12.24
C THR A 71 -4.30 14.25 13.12
N ALA A 72 -5.01 13.43 13.91
CA ALA A 72 -5.98 13.88 14.89
C ALA A 72 -5.32 14.78 15.96
N ALA A 73 -4.12 14.43 16.43
CA ALA A 73 -3.38 15.21 17.43
C ALA A 73 -3.05 16.62 16.93
N ILE A 74 -2.64 16.79 15.67
CA ILE A 74 -2.34 18.11 15.07
C ILE A 74 -3.60 19.02 15.08
N VAL A 75 -4.76 18.44 14.76
CA VAL A 75 -6.05 19.16 14.69
C VAL A 75 -6.71 19.36 16.06
N THR A 76 -6.34 18.60 17.10
CA THR A 76 -6.93 18.70 18.45
C THR A 76 -6.04 19.44 19.45
N THR A 77 -4.71 19.31 19.37
CA THR A 77 -3.76 19.94 20.32
C THR A 77 -3.05 21.20 19.80
N GLY A 78 -3.02 21.44 18.49
CA GLY A 78 -2.44 22.65 17.90
C GLY A 78 -3.05 23.98 18.40
N THR A 79 -2.21 25.01 18.55
CA THR A 79 -2.62 26.34 19.01
C THR A 79 -2.89 27.34 17.88
N ALA A 80 -2.58 26.97 16.63
CA ALA A 80 -2.79 27.79 15.45
C ALA A 80 -4.29 27.91 15.07
N PRO A 81 -4.68 28.87 14.22
CA PRO A 81 -6.04 28.93 13.68
C PRO A 81 -6.43 27.60 13.03
N LEU A 82 -7.69 27.18 13.19
CA LEU A 82 -8.19 25.89 12.69
C LEU A 82 -7.83 25.61 11.20
N PRO A 83 -7.93 26.59 10.28
CA PRO A 83 -7.53 26.37 8.88
C PRO A 83 -6.03 26.06 8.73
N ALA A 84 -5.17 26.68 9.54
CA ALA A 84 -3.73 26.44 9.52
C ALA A 84 -3.38 25.06 10.10
N ARG A 85 -4.11 24.61 11.13
CA ARG A 85 -3.95 23.26 11.70
C ARG A 85 -4.35 22.17 10.73
N ILE A 86 -5.44 22.37 9.99
CA ILE A 86 -5.91 21.42 8.98
C ILE A 86 -4.97 21.40 7.77
N ALA A 87 -4.42 22.55 7.36
CA ALA A 87 -3.37 22.60 6.35
C ALA A 87 -2.09 21.85 6.78
N ALA A 88 -1.69 21.97 8.05
CA ALA A 88 -0.55 21.24 8.61
C ALA A 88 -0.82 19.73 8.68
N ALA A 89 -2.03 19.32 9.08
CA ALA A 89 -2.45 17.92 9.09
C ALA A 89 -2.42 17.30 7.68
N LYS A 90 -2.97 18.01 6.66
CA LYS A 90 -2.90 17.57 5.26
C LYS A 90 -1.47 17.45 4.72
N ALA A 91 -0.58 18.37 5.11
CA ALA A 91 0.82 18.33 4.71
C ALA A 91 1.57 17.12 5.33
N ASN A 92 1.28 16.79 6.59
CA ASN A 92 1.87 15.64 7.26
C ASN A 92 1.38 14.31 6.66
N MET A 93 0.06 14.17 6.49
CA MET A 93 -0.53 12.99 5.84
C MET A 93 0.09 12.69 4.47
N ARG A 94 0.25 13.72 3.62
CA ARG A 94 0.83 13.54 2.29
C ARG A 94 2.28 13.04 2.34
N GLN A 95 3.07 13.48 3.33
CA GLN A 95 4.44 12.99 3.50
C GLN A 95 4.45 11.52 3.94
N GLU A 96 3.54 11.16 4.84
CA GLU A 96 3.42 9.82 5.38
C GLU A 96 2.93 8.82 4.33
N VAL A 97 1.92 9.17 3.55
CA VAL A 97 1.39 8.32 2.46
C VAL A 97 2.46 8.03 1.41
N VAL A 98 3.28 9.03 1.05
CA VAL A 98 4.39 8.81 0.10
C VAL A 98 5.46 7.90 0.70
N ALA A 99 5.74 8.01 2.00
CA ALA A 99 6.69 7.14 2.68
C ALA A 99 6.16 5.69 2.77
N GLN A 100 4.90 5.51 3.14
CA GLN A 100 4.23 4.22 3.21
C GLN A 100 4.15 3.55 1.83
N ALA A 101 3.71 4.28 0.80
CA ALA A 101 3.65 3.77 -0.58
C ALA A 101 5.02 3.33 -1.11
N ARG A 102 6.09 4.05 -0.77
CA ARG A 102 7.47 3.65 -1.11
C ARG A 102 7.90 2.40 -0.37
N ALA A 103 7.58 2.29 0.92
CA ALA A 103 7.93 1.13 1.73
C ALA A 103 7.20 -0.13 1.24
N GLU A 104 5.92 -0.01 0.89
CA GLU A 104 5.14 -1.11 0.31
C GLU A 104 5.65 -1.51 -1.08
N ALA A 105 5.90 -0.54 -1.96
CA ALA A 105 6.50 -0.80 -3.26
C ALA A 105 7.86 -1.51 -3.14
N TYR A 106 8.67 -1.15 -2.14
CA TYR A 106 9.94 -1.82 -1.86
C TYR A 106 9.74 -3.28 -1.42
N LYS A 107 8.80 -3.54 -0.49
CA LYS A 107 8.47 -4.90 -0.04
C LYS A 107 7.99 -5.79 -1.20
N ILE A 108 7.13 -5.27 -2.07
CA ILE A 108 6.65 -5.98 -3.26
C ILE A 108 7.82 -6.32 -4.18
N ARG A 109 8.69 -5.35 -4.47
CA ARG A 109 9.89 -5.59 -5.30
C ARG A 109 10.79 -6.66 -4.69
N LEU A 110 11.01 -6.63 -3.38
CA LEU A 110 11.80 -7.64 -2.68
C LEU A 110 11.17 -9.04 -2.79
N MET A 111 9.85 -9.15 -2.66
CA MET A 111 9.11 -10.40 -2.83
C MET A 111 9.22 -10.94 -4.27
N VAL A 112 9.08 -10.07 -5.30
CA VAL A 112 9.30 -10.45 -6.71
C VAL A 112 10.71 -11.00 -6.91
N ILE A 113 11.72 -10.26 -6.45
CA ILE A 113 13.13 -10.63 -6.65
C ILE A 113 13.42 -11.98 -5.99
N THR A 114 13.01 -12.15 -4.73
CA THR A 114 13.24 -13.41 -3.97
C THR A 114 12.53 -14.60 -4.62
N MET A 115 11.25 -14.49 -5.00
CA MET A 115 10.55 -15.57 -5.71
C MET A 115 11.16 -15.87 -7.08
N THR A 116 11.67 -14.85 -7.80
CA THR A 116 12.33 -15.03 -9.10
C THR A 116 13.64 -15.80 -8.93
N ILE A 117 14.46 -15.44 -7.93
CA ILE A 117 15.72 -16.14 -7.62
C ILE A 117 15.43 -17.59 -7.22
N LEU A 118 14.47 -17.82 -6.32
CA LEU A 118 14.10 -19.18 -5.90
C LEU A 118 13.56 -20.00 -7.06
N GLY A 119 12.72 -19.41 -7.92
CA GLY A 119 12.22 -20.05 -9.14
C GLY A 119 13.33 -20.39 -10.13
N ALA A 120 14.31 -19.50 -10.30
CA ALA A 120 15.48 -19.75 -11.15
C ALA A 120 16.35 -20.89 -10.59
N ILE A 121 16.64 -20.89 -9.28
CA ILE A 121 17.38 -21.97 -8.60
C ILE A 121 16.63 -23.30 -8.75
N PHE A 122 15.32 -23.30 -8.50
CA PHE A 122 14.50 -24.49 -8.63
C PHE A 122 14.46 -25.01 -10.07
N GLY A 123 14.34 -24.12 -11.05
CA GLY A 123 14.44 -24.45 -12.47
C GLY A 123 15.78 -25.08 -12.84
N VAL A 124 16.89 -24.47 -12.41
CA VAL A 124 18.25 -25.02 -12.62
C VAL A 124 18.42 -26.38 -11.94
N ALA A 125 17.87 -26.58 -10.74
CA ALA A 125 17.92 -27.86 -10.04
C ALA A 125 17.09 -28.96 -10.75
N LEU A 126 15.90 -28.63 -11.25
CA LEU A 126 15.05 -29.55 -12.03
C LEU A 126 15.63 -29.88 -13.41
N LEU A 127 16.29 -28.91 -14.05
CA LEU A 127 17.00 -29.06 -15.33
C LEU A 127 18.47 -29.47 -15.15
N GLY A 128 18.89 -29.80 -13.92
CA GLY A 128 20.23 -30.27 -13.57
C GLY A 128 20.68 -31.38 -14.52
N PRO A 129 22.01 -31.51 -14.74
CA PRO A 129 22.62 -32.06 -15.95
C PRO A 129 21.87 -33.31 -16.38
N GLY A 130 21.06 -33.16 -17.43
CA GLY A 130 20.32 -34.25 -18.00
C GLY A 130 21.33 -35.34 -18.30
N LYS A 131 21.20 -36.50 -17.64
CA LYS A 131 21.85 -37.70 -18.12
C LYS A 131 21.37 -37.88 -19.55
N GLN A 132 22.30 -37.64 -20.50
CA GLN A 132 22.16 -38.11 -21.87
C GLN A 132 21.83 -39.60 -21.86
#